data_AF-A0A562U885-F1
#
_entry.id   AF-A0A562U885-F1
#
_cell.length_a   1.000
_cell.length_b   1.000
_cell.length_c   1.000
_cell.angle_alpha   90.00
_cell.angle_beta   90.00
_cell.angle_gamma   90.00
#
_symmetry.space_group_name_H-M   'P 1'
#
loop_
_entity.id
_entity.type
_entity.pdbx_description
1 polymer ?
#
loop_
_entity_poly.entity_id
_entity_poly.type
_entity_poly.pdbx_seq_one_letter_code
_entity_poly.pdbx_strand_id
1 'polypeptide(L)' 'MSIIYFLIGCSVLLALIFLGAFFWAQQSGQNDDLYTPSIRILLDDKESEVDEK' A
#
# COMPACT_ATOMS: atom_id res chain seq x y z
N MET A 1 39.08 -8.98 1.61
CA MET A 1 38.67 -7.81 2.42
C MET A 1 38.07 -6.67 1.60
N SER A 2 38.52 -6.42 0.36
CA SER A 2 37.91 -5.38 -0.50
C SER A 2 36.43 -5.61 -0.86
N ILE A 3 36.04 -6.87 -1.09
CA ILE A 3 34.64 -7.24 -1.46
C ILE A 3 33.60 -6.82 -0.40
N ILE A 4 34.00 -6.72 0.87
CA ILE A 4 33.10 -6.37 1.97
C ILE A 4 32.57 -4.94 1.80
N TYR A 5 33.42 -4.01 1.35
CA TYR A 5 33.01 -2.63 1.10
C TYR A 5 31.99 -2.52 -0.05
N PHE A 6 32.15 -3.34 -1.09
CA PHE A 6 31.18 -3.44 -2.17
C PHE A 6 29.83 -4.00 -1.69
N LEU A 7 29.87 -5.07 -0.88
CA LEU A 7 28.66 -5.70 -0.33
C LEU A 7 27.90 -4.75 0.62
N ILE A 8 28.62 -3.96 1.42
CA ILE A 8 28.01 -2.93 2.28
C ILE A 8 27.27 -1.91 1.42
N GLY A 9 27.90 -1.39 0.36
CA GLY A 9 27.25 -0.46 -0.56
C GLY A 9 25.99 -1.06 -1.21
N CYS A 10 26.08 -2.31 -1.65
CA CYS A 10 24.96 -3.03 -2.26
C CYS A 10 23.79 -3.24 -1.26
N SER A 11 24.10 -3.55 0.00
CA SER A 11 23.10 -3.70 1.07
C SER A 11 22.40 -2.38 1.38
N VAL A 12 23.14 -1.28 1.49
CA VAL A 12 22.55 0.05 1.71
C VAL A 12 21.67 0.46 0.53
N LEU A 13 22.12 0.20 -0.69
CA LEU A 13 21.34 0.49 -1.90
C LEU A 13 20.02 -0.30 -1.93
N LEU A 14 20.06 -1.60 -1.61
CA LEU A 14 18.84 -2.41 -1.47
C LEU A 14 17.91 -1.84 -0.39
N ALA A 15 18.44 -1.48 0.78
CA ALA A 15 17.64 -0.90 1.86
C ALA A 15 16.94 0.40 1.42
N LEU A 16 17.64 1.27 0.68
CA LEU A 16 17.06 2.50 0.13
C LEU A 16 15.97 2.22 -0.91
N ILE A 17 16.13 1.21 -1.76
CA ILE A 17 15.10 0.78 -2.71
C ILE A 17 13.84 0.33 -1.97
N PHE A 18 14.00 -0.54 -0.97
CA PHE A 18 12.86 -1.01 -0.16
C PHE A 18 12.17 0.15 0.59
N LEU A 19 12.95 1.08 1.13
CA LEU A 19 12.42 2.27 1.80
C LEU A 19 11.65 3.18 0.83
N GLY A 20 12.17 3.41 -0.38
CA GLY A 20 11.49 4.17 -1.42
C GLY A 20 10.19 3.51 -1.87
N ALA A 21 10.22 2.18 -2.08
CA ALA A 21 9.04 1.39 -2.42
C ALA A 21 7.99 1.44 -1.29
N PHE A 22 8.42 1.43 -0.03
CA PHE A 22 7.53 1.57 1.12
C PHE A 22 6.77 2.89 1.11
N PHE A 23 7.45 4.02 0.91
CA PHE A 23 6.79 5.32 0.83
C PHE A 23 5.85 5.43 -0.39
N TRP A 24 6.25 4.87 -1.53
CA TRP A 24 5.38 4.81 -2.72
C TRP A 24 4.11 4.00 -2.45
N ALA A 25 4.23 2.84 -1.80
CA ALA A 25 3.09 1.99 -1.43
C ALA A 25 2.15 2.70 -0.44
N GLN A 26 2.69 3.44 0.53
CA GLN A 26 1.88 4.26 1.45
C GLN A 26 1.10 5.36 0.72
N GLN A 27 1.72 6.02 -0.26
CA GLN A 27 1.04 7.07 -1.02
C GLN A 27 0.02 6.53 -2.02
N SER A 28 0.15 5.27 -2.46
CA SER A 28 -0.74 4.63 -3.43
C SER A 28 -2.17 4.36 -2.90
N GLY A 29 -2.49 4.71 -1.65
CA GLY A 29 -3.82 4.48 -1.08
C GLY A 29 -4.17 3.00 -0.91
N GLN A 30 -3.19 2.08 -0.96
CA GLN A 30 -3.42 0.66 -0.70
C GLN A 30 -3.92 0.41 0.73
N ASN A 31 -3.60 1.33 1.64
CA ASN A 31 -4.12 1.36 3.00
C ASN A 31 -5.48 2.03 3.13
N ASP A 32 -6.12 2.51 2.07
CA ASP A 32 -7.42 3.20 2.19
C ASP A 32 -8.58 2.20 2.21
N ASP A 33 -8.35 0.97 1.73
CA ASP A 33 -9.34 -0.10 1.73
C ASP A 33 -9.36 -0.87 3.07
N LEU A 34 -9.64 -0.15 4.17
CA LEU A 34 -9.88 -0.76 5.49
C LEU A 34 -11.29 -1.38 5.59
N TYR A 35 -12.19 -1.00 4.69
CA TYR A 35 -13.56 -1.48 4.63
C TYR A 35 -13.67 -2.67 3.69
N THR A 36 -13.78 -3.86 4.26
CA THR A 36 -13.85 -5.10 3.48
C THR A 36 -14.87 -4.99 2.34
N PRO A 37 -14.49 -5.32 1.09
CA PRO A 37 -15.38 -5.20 -0.07
C PRO A 37 -16.69 -5.96 0.09
N SER A 38 -16.71 -7.04 0.89
CA SER A 38 -17.90 -7.81 1.22
C SER A 38 -18.98 -7.05 2.01
N ILE A 39 -18.61 -6.01 2.77
CA ILE A 39 -19.57 -5.22 3.54
C ILE A 39 -20.10 -4.06 2.68
N ARG A 40 -19.24 -3.45 1.85
CA ARG A 40 -19.62 -2.37 0.92
C ARG A 40 -20.78 -2.80 0.03
N ILE A 41 -20.69 -3.96 -0.61
CA ILE A 41 -21.74 -4.45 -1.52
C ILE A 41 -23.09 -4.71 -0.84
N LEU A 42 -23.10 -5.00 0.46
CA LEU A 42 -24.33 -5.24 1.22
C LEU A 42 -25.01 -3.95 1.71
N LEU A 43 -24.27 -2.83 1.72
CA LEU A 43 -24.72 -1.52 2.19
C LEU A 43 -25.02 -0.56 1.03
N ASP A 44 -24.31 -0.68 -0.10
CA ASP A 44 -24.54 0.10 -1.32
C ASP A 44 -25.99 -0.04 -1.83
N ASP A 45 -26.55 -1.25 -1.76
CA ASP A 45 -27.93 -1.51 -2.20
C ASP A 45 -29.00 -0.81 -1.35
N LYS A 46 -28.68 -0.33 -0.14
CA LYS A 46 -29.63 0.37 0.73
C LYS A 46 -29.67 1.88 0.51
N GLU A 47 -28.59 2.48 0.05
CA GLU A 47 -28.49 3.94 -0.05
C GLU A 47 -29.24 4.47 -1.29
N SER A 48 -29.28 3.69 -2.38
CA SER A 48 -30.03 4.01 -3.60
C SER A 48 -31.55 3.97 -3.43
N GLU A 49 -32.09 3.18 -2.49
CA GLU A 49 -33.54 3.10 -2.24
C GLU A 49 -34.08 4.29 -1.41
N VAL A 50 -33.21 5.03 -0.72
CA VAL A 50 -33.62 6.14 0.17
C VAL A 50 -33.73 7.47 -0.59
N ASP A 51 -32.92 7.67 -1.64
CA ASP A 51 -32.95 8.87 -2.48
C ASP A 51 -34.05 8.86 -3.56
N GLU A 52 -34.68 7.72 -3.81
CA GLU A 52 -35.79 7.60 -4.77
C GLU A 52 -37.20 7.83 -4.15
N LYS A 53 -37.29 8.31 -2.91
CA LYS A 53 -38.58 8.62 -2.24
C LYS A 53 -38.82 10.09 -1.92
#